data_AF-A0A0R3Q4E5-F1
#
_entry.id   AF-A0A0R3Q4E5-F1
#
_cell.length_a   1.000
_cell.length_b   1.000
_cell.length_c   1.000
_cell.angle_alpha   90.00
_cell.angle_beta   90.00
_cell.angle_gamma   90.00
#
_symmetry.space_group_name_H-M   'P 1'
#
loop_
_entity.id
_entity.type
_entity.pdbx_description
1 polymer ?
#
loop_
_entity_poly.entity_id
_entity_poly.type
_entity_poly.pdbx_seq_one_letter_code
_entity_poly.pdbx_strand_id
1 'polypeptide(L)'
;MTGVMLTCRKSSIVIQQQQQQQQQQLQQQQQVQQQQISIGTERGANDSVAVLSEMLNMDSSASKQHTSDILRSSIFEDIPKLACLISMMSVCLNTPHTFSFFPPLYYIVFLADAIVTIVFLIEAIVKIVTNGLITYEGSYLRDRWCQFDFFLLTLHITSVLLNAYELICLWFPHLKWHYHPWYGVIRAPRPFIMIRFVRSIVRFKLPKNRIQQIIKRSSQQIQNVTIFFMFFMTFYAIMGVQLFGRMDYHCVLPGTNISNVTIADLAIPDTMCSQKGAGGYECPTNMECLKLDMSAHAEGFYGMFNDFGEFS
;
A
#
# COMPACT_ATOMS: atom_id res chain seq x y z
N MET A 1 -49.09 -93.44 -27.94
CA MET A 1 -49.60 -92.24 -28.67
C MET A 1 -49.65 -90.95 -27.82
N THR A 2 -49.00 -90.89 -26.65
CA THR A 2 -49.08 -89.75 -25.71
C THR A 2 -47.83 -88.86 -25.65
N GLY A 3 -46.68 -89.29 -26.21
CA GLY A 3 -45.41 -88.55 -26.12
C GLY A 3 -45.21 -87.41 -27.12
N VAL A 4 -45.85 -87.47 -28.29
CA VAL A 4 -45.59 -86.52 -29.41
C VAL A 4 -46.41 -85.22 -29.31
N MET A 5 -47.58 -85.22 -28.65
CA MET A 5 -48.35 -83.99 -28.42
C MET A 5 -47.74 -83.07 -27.35
N LEU A 6 -46.98 -83.63 -26.39
CA LEU A 6 -46.39 -82.86 -25.29
C LEU A 6 -45.17 -82.04 -25.72
N THR A 7 -44.41 -82.51 -26.70
CA THR A 7 -43.27 -81.76 -27.26
C THR A 7 -43.74 -80.62 -28.16
N CYS A 8 -44.78 -80.81 -28.96
CA CYS A 8 -45.31 -79.76 -29.85
C CYS A 8 -45.92 -78.57 -29.06
N ARG A 9 -46.62 -78.84 -27.95
CA ARG A 9 -47.23 -77.80 -27.11
C ARG A 9 -46.19 -76.97 -26.33
N LYS A 10 -45.06 -77.58 -25.95
CA LYS A 10 -43.95 -76.86 -25.30
C LYS A 10 -43.23 -75.92 -26.27
N SER A 11 -43.05 -76.30 -27.54
CA SER A 11 -42.41 -75.44 -28.55
C SER A 11 -43.26 -74.21 -28.91
N SER A 12 -44.58 -74.33 -29.02
CA SER A 12 -45.45 -73.17 -29.33
C SER A 12 -45.49 -72.13 -28.21
N ILE A 13 -45.44 -72.55 -26.94
CA ILE A 13 -45.43 -71.64 -25.78
C ILE A 13 -44.11 -70.83 -25.74
N VAL A 14 -42.97 -71.48 -26.01
CA VAL A 14 -41.67 -70.80 -26.03
C VAL A 14 -41.62 -69.73 -27.13
N ILE A 15 -42.14 -70.02 -28.33
CA ILE A 15 -42.18 -69.07 -29.44
C ILE A 15 -43.10 -67.86 -29.11
N GLN A 16 -44.24 -68.11 -28.47
CA GLN A 16 -45.19 -67.06 -28.10
C GLN A 16 -44.63 -66.16 -27.00
N GLN A 17 -43.88 -66.74 -26.05
CA GLN A 17 -43.18 -66.01 -24.99
C GLN A 17 -42.02 -65.17 -25.53
N GLN A 18 -41.32 -65.68 -26.55
CA GLN A 18 -40.23 -64.95 -27.23
C GLN A 18 -40.75 -63.78 -28.07
N GLN A 19 -41.90 -63.93 -28.75
CA GLN A 19 -42.55 -62.81 -29.46
C GLN A 19 -43.06 -61.72 -28.52
N GLN A 20 -43.61 -62.08 -27.35
CA GLN A 20 -44.03 -61.08 -26.34
C GLN A 20 -42.83 -60.30 -25.78
N GLN A 21 -41.71 -60.95 -25.51
CA GLN A 21 -40.49 -60.26 -25.08
C GLN A 21 -39.96 -59.30 -26.14
N GLN A 22 -40.02 -59.69 -27.42
CA GLN A 22 -39.57 -58.84 -28.53
C GLN A 22 -40.45 -57.59 -28.72
N GLN A 23 -41.78 -57.71 -28.54
CA GLN A 23 -42.69 -56.57 -28.58
C GLN A 23 -42.48 -55.60 -27.40
N GLN A 24 -42.20 -56.12 -26.20
CA GLN A 24 -41.89 -55.28 -25.04
C GLN A 24 -40.59 -54.48 -25.23
N GLN A 25 -39.57 -55.07 -25.85
CA GLN A 25 -38.31 -54.37 -26.16
C GLN A 25 -38.50 -53.24 -27.19
N LEU A 26 -39.32 -53.47 -28.22
CA LEU A 26 -39.63 -52.44 -29.23
C LEU A 26 -40.40 -51.26 -28.63
N GLN A 27 -41.33 -51.51 -27.71
CA GLN A 27 -42.05 -50.43 -27.00
C GLN A 27 -41.14 -49.61 -26.09
N GLN A 28 -40.19 -50.25 -25.39
CA GLN A 28 -39.20 -49.54 -24.58
C GLN A 28 -38.28 -48.65 -25.44
N GLN A 29 -37.85 -49.11 -26.61
CA GLN A 29 -37.02 -48.30 -27.51
C GLN A 29 -37.77 -47.05 -28.02
N GLN A 30 -39.06 -47.19 -28.34
CA GLN A 30 -39.88 -46.05 -28.78
C GLN A 30 -40.07 -45.01 -27.66
N GLN A 31 -40.26 -45.44 -26.41
CA GLN A 31 -40.38 -44.52 -25.28
C GLN A 31 -39.09 -43.75 -25.01
N VAL A 32 -37.94 -44.41 -25.07
CA VAL A 32 -36.62 -43.76 -24.91
C VAL A 32 -36.37 -42.74 -26.03
N GLN A 33 -36.77 -43.05 -27.26
CA GLN A 33 -36.60 -42.15 -28.40
C GLN A 33 -37.51 -40.92 -28.29
N GLN A 34 -38.75 -41.07 -27.82
CA GLN A 34 -39.66 -39.94 -27.57
C GLN A 34 -39.14 -39.02 -26.46
N GLN A 35 -38.56 -39.59 -25.41
CA GLN A 35 -37.98 -38.83 -24.31
C GLN A 35 -36.72 -38.05 -24.75
N GLN A 36 -35.92 -38.60 -25.67
CA GLN A 36 -34.79 -37.86 -26.27
C GLN A 36 -35.26 -36.70 -27.15
N ILE A 37 -36.38 -36.84 -27.87
CA ILE A 37 -36.92 -35.76 -28.71
C ILE A 37 -37.48 -34.62 -27.84
N SER A 38 -38.18 -34.92 -26.74
CA SER A 38 -38.68 -33.90 -25.81
C SER A 38 -37.54 -33.16 -25.10
N ILE A 39 -36.51 -33.89 -24.64
CA ILE A 39 -35.31 -33.30 -24.03
C ILE A 39 -34.54 -32.43 -25.05
N GLY A 40 -34.45 -32.86 -26.31
CA GLY A 40 -33.82 -32.07 -27.38
C GLY A 40 -34.58 -30.78 -27.71
N THR A 41 -35.92 -30.78 -27.58
CA THR A 41 -36.76 -29.60 -27.84
C THR A 41 -36.66 -28.57 -26.69
N GLU A 42 -36.65 -29.02 -25.43
CA GLU A 42 -36.35 -28.15 -24.28
C GLU A 42 -34.91 -27.63 -24.32
N ARG A 43 -33.95 -28.47 -24.74
CA ARG A 43 -32.55 -28.06 -24.91
C ARG A 43 -32.40 -26.99 -25.99
N GLY A 44 -33.09 -27.10 -27.14
CA GLY A 44 -33.07 -26.07 -28.19
C GLY A 44 -33.66 -24.71 -27.77
N ALA A 45 -34.68 -24.71 -26.91
CA ALA A 45 -35.23 -23.48 -26.32
C ALA A 45 -34.27 -22.87 -25.28
N ASN A 46 -33.67 -23.71 -24.43
CA ASN A 46 -32.66 -23.29 -23.47
C ASN A 46 -31.35 -22.88 -24.14
N ASP A 47 -31.00 -23.47 -25.30
CA ASP A 47 -29.85 -23.13 -26.12
C ASP A 47 -30.09 -21.78 -26.81
N SER A 48 -31.32 -21.45 -27.20
CA SER A 48 -31.66 -20.12 -27.74
C SER A 48 -31.52 -19.01 -26.68
N VAL A 49 -31.95 -19.30 -25.44
CA VAL A 49 -31.76 -18.39 -24.30
C VAL A 49 -30.29 -18.35 -23.85
N ALA A 50 -29.59 -19.48 -23.87
CA ALA A 50 -28.16 -19.56 -23.58
C ALA A 50 -27.34 -18.80 -24.63
N VAL A 51 -27.67 -18.93 -25.92
CA VAL A 51 -27.05 -18.18 -27.02
C VAL A 51 -27.36 -16.68 -26.93
N LEU A 52 -28.58 -16.28 -26.55
CA LEU A 52 -28.88 -14.86 -26.28
C LEU A 52 -28.11 -14.34 -25.06
N SER A 53 -27.97 -15.15 -24.01
CA SER A 53 -27.14 -14.80 -22.85
C SER A 53 -25.65 -14.77 -23.22
N GLU A 54 -25.16 -15.66 -24.09
CA GLU A 54 -23.81 -15.67 -24.64
C GLU A 54 -23.57 -14.52 -25.60
N MET A 55 -24.56 -14.07 -26.38
CA MET A 55 -24.47 -12.91 -27.26
C MET A 55 -24.45 -11.61 -26.45
N LEU A 56 -25.26 -11.49 -25.39
CA LEU A 56 -25.18 -10.36 -24.45
C LEU A 56 -23.86 -10.38 -23.65
N ASN A 57 -23.36 -11.57 -23.30
CA ASN A 57 -22.10 -11.73 -22.60
C ASN A 57 -20.89 -11.53 -23.53
N MET A 58 -21.01 -11.87 -24.82
CA MET A 58 -20.02 -11.58 -25.87
C MET A 58 -19.98 -10.10 -26.24
N ASP A 59 -21.08 -9.35 -26.17
CA ASP A 59 -21.06 -7.90 -26.39
C ASP A 59 -20.36 -7.17 -25.22
N SER A 60 -20.63 -7.61 -23.98
CA SER A 60 -19.89 -7.16 -22.79
C SER A 60 -18.41 -7.60 -22.80
N SER A 61 -18.12 -8.80 -23.32
CA SER A 61 -16.77 -9.34 -23.43
C SER A 61 -16.00 -8.79 -24.62
N ALA A 62 -16.65 -8.47 -25.74
CA ALA A 62 -16.04 -7.86 -26.93
C ALA A 62 -15.71 -6.39 -26.69
N SER A 63 -16.55 -5.66 -25.94
CA SER A 63 -16.21 -4.33 -25.42
C SER A 63 -14.99 -4.40 -24.47
N LYS A 64 -14.97 -5.36 -23.53
CA LYS A 64 -13.78 -5.61 -22.69
C LYS A 64 -12.54 -6.06 -23.47
N GLN A 65 -12.71 -6.82 -24.55
CA GLN A 65 -11.61 -7.41 -25.33
C GLN A 65 -11.00 -6.38 -26.30
N HIS A 66 -11.82 -5.59 -26.99
CA HIS A 66 -11.35 -4.47 -27.83
C HIS A 66 -10.65 -3.38 -27.00
N THR A 67 -11.13 -3.11 -25.78
CA THR A 67 -10.42 -2.20 -24.86
C THR A 67 -9.14 -2.85 -24.30
N SER A 68 -9.12 -4.16 -24.10
CA SER A 68 -7.92 -4.87 -23.63
C SER A 68 -6.77 -4.90 -24.64
N ASP A 69 -7.05 -4.92 -25.94
CA ASP A 69 -6.02 -4.88 -26.99
C ASP A 69 -5.39 -3.49 -27.15
N ILE A 70 -6.14 -2.41 -26.92
CA ILE A 70 -5.61 -1.04 -26.86
C ILE A 70 -4.74 -0.83 -25.59
N LEU A 71 -5.14 -1.42 -24.47
CA LEU A 71 -4.38 -1.38 -23.20
C LEU A 71 -3.09 -2.21 -23.22
N ARG A 72 -2.95 -3.15 -24.15
CA ARG A 72 -1.84 -4.12 -24.22
C ARG A 72 -0.69 -3.66 -25.12
N SER A 73 -0.65 -2.39 -25.48
CA SER A 73 0.59 -1.81 -26.02
C SER A 73 1.58 -1.60 -24.88
N SER A 74 2.84 -2.00 -25.06
CA SER A 74 3.92 -1.75 -24.07
C SER A 74 4.01 -0.27 -23.67
N ILE A 75 3.63 0.61 -24.59
CA ILE A 75 3.54 2.06 -24.42
C ILE A 75 2.64 2.45 -23.24
N PHE A 76 1.47 1.82 -23.08
CA PHE A 76 0.54 2.14 -21.99
C PHE A 76 1.06 1.72 -20.61
N GLU A 77 1.91 0.70 -20.56
CA GLU A 77 2.58 0.30 -19.32
C GLU A 77 3.82 1.16 -19.03
N ASP A 78 4.56 1.58 -20.05
CA ASP A 78 5.82 2.29 -19.90
C ASP A 78 5.65 3.80 -19.66
N ILE A 79 4.61 4.43 -20.24
CA ILE A 79 4.32 5.85 -20.03
C ILE A 79 4.15 6.20 -18.54
N PRO A 80 3.32 5.49 -17.75
CA PRO A 80 3.15 5.81 -16.34
C PRO A 80 4.41 5.52 -15.51
N LYS A 81 5.25 4.55 -15.93
CA LYS A 81 6.55 4.28 -15.28
C LYS A 81 7.50 5.46 -15.49
N LEU A 82 7.59 5.97 -16.71
CA LEU A 82 8.40 7.15 -17.03
C LEU A 82 7.87 8.39 -16.30
N ALA A 83 6.56 8.59 -16.24
CA ALA A 83 5.95 9.67 -15.48
C ALA A 83 6.27 9.57 -13.98
N CYS A 84 6.31 8.37 -13.39
CA CYS A 84 6.78 8.17 -12.01
C CYS A 84 8.24 8.59 -11.85
N LEU A 85 9.13 8.25 -12.80
CA LEU A 85 10.54 8.66 -12.77
C LEU A 85 10.69 10.19 -12.85
N ILE A 86 9.95 10.83 -13.74
CA ILE A 86 9.94 12.30 -13.86
C ILE A 86 9.42 12.94 -12.56
N SER A 87 8.36 12.39 -11.98
CA SER A 87 7.82 12.85 -10.69
C SER A 87 8.86 12.75 -9.57
N MET A 88 9.60 11.65 -9.49
CA MET A 88 10.68 11.46 -8.51
C MET A 88 11.80 12.47 -8.69
N MET A 89 12.23 12.73 -9.93
CA MET A 89 13.23 13.76 -10.22
C MET A 89 12.75 15.14 -9.79
N SER A 90 11.50 15.46 -10.10
CA SER A 90 10.85 16.72 -9.72
C SER A 90 10.77 16.89 -8.18
N VAL A 91 10.47 15.83 -7.44
CA VAL A 91 10.49 15.82 -5.97
C VAL A 91 11.88 16.15 -5.42
N CYS A 92 12.93 15.54 -5.98
CA CYS A 92 14.31 15.79 -5.54
C CYS A 92 14.74 17.25 -5.81
N LEU A 93 14.24 17.85 -6.89
CA LEU A 93 14.55 19.24 -7.26
C LEU A 93 13.73 20.27 -6.47
N ASN A 94 12.62 19.85 -5.84
CA ASN A 94 11.69 20.70 -5.12
C ASN A 94 12.16 21.02 -3.67
N THR A 95 13.28 21.76 -3.56
CA THR A 95 13.82 22.22 -2.27
C THR A 95 13.85 23.76 -2.25
N PRO A 96 13.42 24.43 -1.15
CA PRO A 96 13.36 25.90 -1.09
C PRO A 96 14.73 26.55 -1.30
N HIS A 97 15.80 25.96 -0.76
CA HIS A 97 17.16 26.44 -0.95
C HIS A 97 17.61 26.40 -2.42
N THR A 98 17.15 25.39 -3.18
CA THR A 98 17.43 25.28 -4.61
C THR A 98 16.70 26.37 -5.42
N PHE A 99 15.47 26.71 -5.04
CA PHE A 99 14.71 27.78 -5.68
C PHE A 99 15.31 29.18 -5.45
N SER A 100 15.94 29.41 -4.30
CA SER A 100 16.68 30.65 -4.06
C SER A 100 17.88 30.81 -4.98
N PHE A 101 18.53 29.70 -5.38
CA PHE A 101 19.68 29.73 -6.28
C PHE A 101 19.27 29.80 -7.76
N PHE A 102 18.21 29.09 -8.17
CA PHE A 102 17.66 29.12 -9.54
C PHE A 102 16.14 29.35 -9.57
N PRO A 103 15.69 30.63 -9.67
CA PRO A 103 14.27 30.97 -9.79
C PRO A 103 13.49 30.32 -10.95
N PRO A 104 14.04 30.12 -12.18
CA PRO A 104 13.26 29.53 -13.27
C PRO A 104 12.95 28.03 -13.03
N LEU A 105 13.69 27.36 -12.15
CA LEU A 105 13.47 25.95 -11.82
C LEU A 105 12.07 25.70 -11.26
N TYR A 106 11.52 26.68 -10.53
CA TYR A 106 10.19 26.58 -9.93
C TYR A 106 9.09 26.38 -11.00
N TYR A 107 9.15 27.14 -12.09
CA TYR A 107 8.22 26.99 -13.22
C TYR A 107 8.40 25.66 -13.97
N ILE A 108 9.64 25.20 -14.12
CA ILE A 108 9.96 23.92 -14.77
C ILE A 108 9.40 22.75 -13.95
N VAL A 109 9.61 22.77 -12.63
CA VAL A 109 9.08 21.77 -11.70
C VAL A 109 7.56 21.76 -11.72
N PHE A 110 6.92 22.94 -11.67
CA PHE A 110 5.46 23.05 -11.78
C PHE A 110 4.92 22.47 -13.10
N LEU A 111 5.55 22.80 -14.23
CA LEU A 111 5.15 22.29 -15.53
C LEU A 111 5.33 20.77 -15.63
N ALA A 112 6.46 20.24 -15.15
CA ALA A 112 6.71 18.81 -15.11
C ALA A 112 5.65 18.08 -14.26
N ASP A 113 5.30 18.63 -13.10
CA ASP A 113 4.30 18.05 -12.20
C ASP A 113 2.89 18.10 -12.78
N ALA A 114 2.55 19.18 -13.49
CA ALA A 114 1.29 19.30 -14.20
C ALA A 114 1.17 18.23 -15.30
N ILE A 115 2.22 18.04 -16.11
CA ILE A 115 2.25 17.01 -17.17
C ILE A 115 2.10 15.61 -16.56
N VAL A 116 2.86 15.29 -15.51
CA VAL A 116 2.79 14.00 -14.82
C VAL A 116 1.39 13.76 -14.24
N THR A 117 0.77 14.78 -13.64
CA THR A 117 -0.58 14.68 -13.08
C THR A 117 -1.62 14.39 -14.15
N ILE A 118 -1.52 15.03 -15.32
CA ILE A 118 -2.41 14.76 -16.46
C ILE A 118 -2.25 13.29 -16.91
N VAL A 119 -1.02 12.79 -17.02
CA VAL A 119 -0.77 11.39 -17.39
C VAL A 119 -1.39 10.42 -16.38
N PHE A 120 -1.25 10.66 -15.08
CA PHE A 120 -1.89 9.82 -14.05
C PHE A 120 -3.41 9.93 -14.03
N LEU A 121 -3.96 11.11 -14.33
CA LEU A 121 -5.40 11.30 -14.44
C LEU A 121 -5.98 10.51 -15.62
N ILE A 122 -5.36 10.61 -16.80
CA ILE A 122 -5.76 9.84 -17.99
C ILE A 122 -5.68 8.35 -17.70
N GLU A 123 -4.59 7.89 -17.09
CA GLU A 123 -4.41 6.48 -16.74
C GLU A 123 -5.46 5.98 -15.73
N ALA A 124 -5.83 6.80 -14.74
CA ALA A 124 -6.89 6.47 -13.79
C ALA A 124 -8.26 6.41 -14.47
N ILE A 125 -8.59 7.37 -15.35
CA ILE A 125 -9.84 7.37 -16.13
C ILE A 125 -9.94 6.11 -16.98
N VAL A 126 -8.87 5.77 -17.71
CA VAL A 126 -8.81 4.56 -18.54
C VAL A 126 -9.02 3.32 -17.68
N LYS A 127 -8.37 3.21 -16.52
CA LYS A 127 -8.58 2.10 -15.56
C LYS A 127 -10.00 2.01 -15.01
N ILE A 128 -10.65 3.14 -14.77
CA ILE A 128 -12.02 3.19 -14.25
C ILE A 128 -13.02 2.74 -15.32
N VAL A 129 -12.85 3.22 -16.56
CA VAL A 129 -13.72 2.85 -17.69
C VAL A 129 -13.56 1.37 -18.04
N THR A 130 -12.32 0.85 -18.05
CA THR A 130 -12.03 -0.56 -18.36
C THR A 130 -12.53 -1.53 -17.30
N ASN A 131 -12.30 -1.25 -16.02
CA ASN A 131 -12.63 -2.18 -14.93
C ASN A 131 -14.08 -2.01 -14.41
N GLY A 132 -14.75 -0.92 -14.78
CA GLY A 132 -16.05 -0.53 -14.24
C GLY A 132 -15.96 0.01 -12.80
N LEU A 133 -16.88 0.90 -12.43
CA LEU A 133 -16.84 1.65 -11.16
C LEU A 133 -17.10 0.76 -9.93
N ILE A 134 -18.24 0.05 -9.91
CA ILE A 134 -18.77 -0.65 -8.70
C ILE A 134 -19.35 -2.05 -9.00
N THR A 135 -19.90 -2.29 -10.20
CA THR A 135 -20.87 -3.39 -10.42
C THR A 135 -20.28 -4.79 -10.60
N TYR A 136 -18.98 -4.94 -10.88
CA TYR A 136 -18.37 -6.24 -11.23
C TYR A 136 -17.39 -6.78 -10.16
N GLU A 137 -17.27 -8.11 -10.06
CA GLU A 137 -16.26 -8.83 -9.28
C GLU A 137 -14.86 -8.56 -9.87
N GLY A 138 -14.26 -7.42 -9.50
CA GLY A 138 -13.03 -6.87 -10.11
C GLY A 138 -13.09 -5.37 -10.38
N SER A 139 -14.19 -4.70 -10.01
CA SER A 139 -14.34 -3.25 -10.16
C SER A 139 -13.28 -2.44 -9.43
N TYR A 140 -12.99 -1.26 -9.98
CA TYR A 140 -11.89 -0.39 -9.56
C TYR A 140 -11.90 -0.08 -8.06
N LEU A 141 -13.09 0.12 -7.46
CA LEU A 141 -13.20 0.43 -6.04
C LEU A 141 -13.08 -0.79 -5.11
N ARG A 142 -13.07 -2.03 -5.59
CA ARG A 142 -12.94 -3.23 -4.73
C ARG A 142 -11.50 -3.75 -4.64
N ASP A 143 -10.65 -3.45 -5.63
CA ASP A 143 -9.23 -3.75 -5.57
C ASP A 143 -8.48 -2.74 -4.69
N ARG A 144 -7.84 -3.22 -3.62
CA ARG A 144 -7.04 -2.37 -2.71
C ARG A 144 -5.90 -1.65 -3.42
N TRP A 145 -5.37 -2.22 -4.50
CA TRP A 145 -4.32 -1.57 -5.28
C TRP A 145 -4.86 -0.40 -6.12
N CYS A 146 -6.05 -0.55 -6.68
CA CYS A 146 -6.72 0.54 -7.39
C CYS A 146 -7.14 1.66 -6.42
N GLN A 147 -7.61 1.33 -5.21
CA GLN A 147 -7.88 2.31 -4.16
C GLN A 147 -6.61 3.09 -3.76
N PHE A 148 -5.47 2.39 -3.62
CA PHE A 148 -4.19 3.02 -3.31
C PHE A 148 -3.70 3.91 -4.47
N ASP A 149 -3.78 3.45 -5.72
CA ASP A 149 -3.43 4.26 -6.89
C ASP A 149 -4.30 5.53 -6.98
N PHE A 150 -5.61 5.45 -6.66
CA PHE A 150 -6.50 6.61 -6.57
C PHE A 150 -6.11 7.57 -5.45
N PHE A 151 -5.82 7.05 -4.25
CA PHE A 151 -5.34 7.86 -3.13
C PHE A 151 -4.06 8.62 -3.50
N LEU A 152 -3.08 7.95 -4.10
CA LEU A 152 -1.86 8.61 -4.57
C LEU A 152 -2.15 9.70 -5.63
N LEU A 153 -3.08 9.46 -6.55
CA LEU A 153 -3.50 10.47 -7.53
C LEU A 153 -4.08 11.71 -6.84
N THR A 154 -4.96 11.52 -5.83
CA THR A 154 -5.54 12.65 -5.09
C THR A 154 -4.48 13.48 -4.38
N LEU A 155 -3.50 12.83 -3.74
CA LEU A 155 -2.37 13.52 -3.09
C LEU A 155 -1.53 14.31 -4.10
N HIS A 156 -1.30 13.75 -5.30
CA HIS A 156 -0.53 14.43 -6.32
C HIS A 156 -1.27 15.65 -6.87
N ILE A 157 -2.58 15.53 -7.13
CA ILE A 157 -3.44 16.65 -7.52
C ILE A 157 -3.41 17.76 -6.46
N THR A 158 -3.59 17.41 -5.17
CA THR A 158 -3.51 18.39 -4.08
C THR A 158 -2.15 19.09 -4.04
N SER A 159 -1.05 18.35 -4.25
CA SER A 159 0.29 18.96 -4.32
C SER A 159 0.44 19.93 -5.48
N VAL A 160 -0.08 19.63 -6.66
CA VAL A 160 -0.02 20.53 -7.83
C VAL A 160 -0.92 21.74 -7.64
N LEU A 161 -2.12 21.55 -7.08
CA LEU A 161 -3.01 22.65 -6.71
C LEU A 161 -2.36 23.61 -5.70
N LEU A 162 -1.59 23.08 -4.75
CA LEU A 162 -0.87 23.92 -3.79
C LEU A 162 0.24 24.75 -4.47
N ASN A 163 1.02 24.14 -5.36
CA ASN A 163 2.02 24.86 -6.15
C ASN A 163 1.36 25.92 -7.06
N ALA A 164 0.21 25.62 -7.64
CA ALA A 164 -0.58 26.60 -8.41
C ALA A 164 -1.08 27.74 -7.52
N TYR A 165 -1.55 27.45 -6.32
CA TYR A 165 -2.00 28.46 -5.35
C TYR A 165 -0.85 29.40 -4.94
N GLU A 166 0.34 28.86 -4.68
CA GLU A 166 1.55 29.64 -4.39
C GLU A 166 1.91 30.56 -5.57
N LEU A 167 1.89 30.04 -6.81
CA LEU A 167 2.08 30.83 -8.04
C LEU A 167 1.04 31.95 -8.20
N ILE A 168 -0.24 31.66 -7.95
CA ILE A 168 -1.33 32.63 -8.06
C ILE A 168 -1.16 33.76 -7.04
N CYS A 169 -0.75 33.44 -5.81
CA CYS A 169 -0.46 34.45 -4.79
C CYS A 169 0.69 35.38 -5.20
N LEU A 170 1.70 34.84 -5.90
CA LEU A 170 2.83 35.63 -6.42
C LEU A 170 2.43 36.51 -7.62
N TRP A 171 1.64 35.97 -8.55
CA TRP A 171 1.24 36.69 -9.77
C TRP A 171 0.17 37.75 -9.53
N PHE A 172 -0.75 37.51 -8.58
CA PHE A 172 -1.86 38.40 -8.27
C PHE A 172 -1.79 38.90 -6.82
N PRO A 173 -0.83 39.79 -6.50
CA PRO A 173 -0.71 40.35 -5.14
C PRO A 173 -1.93 41.16 -4.71
N HIS A 174 -2.79 41.57 -5.66
CA HIS A 174 -4.00 42.34 -5.38
C HIS A 174 -5.10 41.52 -4.67
N LEU A 175 -5.08 40.18 -4.76
CA LEU A 175 -6.12 39.32 -4.20
C LEU A 175 -6.03 39.14 -2.67
N LYS A 176 -5.00 39.67 -1.99
CA LYS A 176 -4.75 39.50 -0.53
C LYS A 176 -4.72 38.02 -0.08
N TRP A 177 -4.30 37.11 -0.93
CA TRP A 177 -4.14 35.70 -0.55
C TRP A 177 -2.76 35.50 0.09
N HIS A 178 -2.72 34.99 1.32
CA HIS A 178 -1.49 34.75 2.06
C HIS A 178 -1.15 33.26 2.03
N TYR A 179 0.04 32.91 1.54
CA TYR A 179 0.55 31.54 1.59
C TYR A 179 1.24 31.32 2.93
N HIS A 180 0.75 30.36 3.73
CA HIS A 180 1.40 29.97 4.96
C HIS A 180 2.45 28.86 4.72
N PRO A 181 3.66 28.97 5.30
CA PRO A 181 4.72 27.97 5.11
C PRO A 181 4.33 26.54 5.49
N TRP A 182 3.44 26.37 6.49
CA TRP A 182 3.01 25.06 6.96
C TRP A 182 2.21 24.26 5.91
N TYR A 183 1.62 24.92 4.89
CA TYR A 183 0.97 24.20 3.80
C TYR A 183 1.94 23.33 3.02
N GLY A 184 3.25 23.60 3.10
CA GLY A 184 4.29 22.73 2.55
C GLY A 184 4.22 21.28 3.05
N VAL A 185 3.63 21.03 4.23
CA VAL A 185 3.44 19.67 4.79
C VAL A 185 2.53 18.81 3.90
N ILE A 186 1.58 19.41 3.18
CA ILE A 186 0.70 18.69 2.22
C ILE A 186 1.51 18.05 1.09
N ARG A 187 2.76 18.46 0.88
CA ARG A 187 3.69 17.88 -0.10
C ARG A 187 4.49 16.69 0.44
N ALA A 188 4.50 16.47 1.75
CA ALA A 188 5.21 15.35 2.38
C ALA A 188 4.85 13.95 1.83
N PRO A 189 3.60 13.63 1.43
CA PRO A 189 3.26 12.31 0.90
C PRO A 189 3.65 12.11 -0.58
N ARG A 190 4.12 13.13 -1.27
CA ARG A 190 4.48 13.06 -2.69
C ARG A 190 5.52 11.97 -3.03
N PRO A 191 6.57 11.70 -2.22
CA PRO A 191 7.50 10.60 -2.47
C PRO A 191 6.87 9.20 -2.47
N PHE A 192 5.66 9.02 -1.92
CA PHE A 192 4.96 7.72 -1.96
C PHE A 192 4.66 7.24 -3.39
N ILE A 193 4.73 8.11 -4.40
CA ILE A 193 4.68 7.70 -5.81
C ILE A 193 5.76 6.66 -6.16
N MET A 194 6.88 6.63 -5.43
CA MET A 194 7.93 5.62 -5.61
C MET A 194 7.40 4.20 -5.39
N ILE A 195 6.41 4.00 -4.53
CA ILE A 195 5.80 2.68 -4.30
C ILE A 195 5.18 2.14 -5.60
N ARG A 196 4.59 3.02 -6.42
CA ARG A 196 4.01 2.66 -7.71
C ARG A 196 5.09 2.25 -8.71
N PHE A 197 6.22 2.96 -8.74
CA PHE A 197 7.39 2.61 -9.56
C PHE A 197 8.01 1.27 -9.14
N VAL A 198 8.27 1.08 -7.85
CA VAL A 198 8.80 -0.16 -7.28
C VAL A 198 7.87 -1.33 -7.61
N ARG A 199 6.56 -1.21 -7.39
CA ARG A 199 5.57 -2.24 -7.76
C ARG A 199 5.62 -2.59 -9.25
N SER A 200 5.86 -1.60 -10.10
CA SER A 200 5.90 -1.80 -11.54
C SER A 200 7.14 -2.55 -12.01
N ILE A 201 8.28 -2.35 -11.34
CA ILE A 201 9.54 -3.08 -11.62
C ILE A 201 9.50 -4.46 -10.97
N VAL A 202 8.98 -4.52 -9.75
CA VAL A 202 8.96 -5.69 -8.89
C VAL A 202 7.73 -6.56 -9.21
N ARG A 203 7.49 -6.81 -10.50
CA ARG A 203 6.50 -7.81 -10.96
C ARG A 203 7.12 -9.19 -10.84
N PHE A 204 7.09 -9.72 -9.62
CA PHE A 204 7.65 -11.03 -9.30
C PHE A 204 6.98 -12.13 -10.13
N LYS A 205 7.79 -13.02 -10.71
CA LYS A 205 7.36 -14.26 -11.38
C LYS A 205 6.84 -15.33 -10.40
N LEU A 206 6.78 -15.03 -9.11
CA LEU A 206 6.41 -15.98 -8.06
C LEU A 206 4.91 -15.92 -7.75
N PRO A 207 4.25 -17.06 -7.50
CA PRO A 207 2.84 -17.10 -7.13
C PRO A 207 2.62 -16.38 -5.79
N LYS A 208 1.59 -15.52 -5.74
CA LYS A 208 1.26 -14.65 -4.58
C LYS A 208 1.23 -15.43 -3.25
N ASN A 209 0.73 -16.66 -3.26
CA ASN A 209 0.63 -17.52 -2.07
C ASN A 209 2.00 -17.85 -1.45
N ARG A 210 3.03 -18.07 -2.28
CA ARG A 210 4.38 -18.38 -1.79
C ARG A 210 5.03 -17.15 -1.16
N ILE A 211 4.81 -15.97 -1.74
CA ILE A 211 5.28 -14.71 -1.18
C ILE A 211 4.64 -14.45 0.19
N GLN A 212 3.32 -14.61 0.30
CA GLN A 212 2.61 -14.45 1.57
C GLN A 212 3.12 -15.42 2.64
N GLN A 213 3.41 -16.68 2.28
CA GLN A 213 3.99 -17.65 3.19
C GLN A 213 5.39 -17.26 3.66
N ILE A 214 6.25 -16.77 2.75
CA ILE A 214 7.60 -16.30 3.08
C ILE A 214 7.52 -15.10 4.02
N ILE A 215 6.71 -14.09 3.68
CA ILE A 215 6.52 -12.89 4.50
C ILE A 215 5.95 -13.26 5.87
N LYS A 216 4.97 -14.16 5.94
CA LYS A 216 4.38 -14.59 7.21
C LYS A 216 5.42 -15.29 8.10
N ARG A 217 6.23 -16.18 7.50
CA ARG A 217 7.28 -16.91 8.23
C ARG A 217 8.38 -15.96 8.73
N SER A 218 8.88 -15.06 7.88
CA SER A 218 9.91 -14.10 8.26
C SER A 218 9.39 -13.07 9.27
N SER A 219 8.16 -12.58 9.10
CA SER A 219 7.52 -11.64 10.02
C SER A 219 7.39 -12.23 11.42
N GLN A 220 6.99 -13.51 11.55
CA GLN A 220 6.89 -14.14 12.87
C GLN A 220 8.26 -14.26 13.55
N GLN A 221 9.31 -14.61 12.80
CA GLN A 221 10.66 -14.69 13.35
C GLN A 221 11.16 -13.32 13.83
N ILE A 222 10.98 -12.28 13.01
CA ILE A 222 11.37 -10.91 13.36
C ILE A 222 10.56 -10.44 14.57
N GLN A 223 9.24 -10.69 14.61
CA GLN A 223 8.38 -10.30 15.73
C GLN A 223 8.91 -10.85 17.07
N ASN A 224 9.29 -12.13 17.12
CA ASN A 224 9.81 -12.74 18.34
C ASN A 224 11.12 -12.07 18.80
N VAL A 225 12.03 -11.78 17.86
CA VAL A 225 13.31 -11.09 18.15
C VAL A 225 13.06 -9.65 18.59
N THR A 226 12.16 -8.93 17.93
CA THR A 226 11.83 -7.54 18.26
C THR A 226 11.19 -7.43 19.64
N ILE A 227 10.27 -8.33 20.02
CA ILE A 227 9.67 -8.31 21.37
C ILE A 227 10.73 -8.56 22.44
N PHE A 228 11.63 -9.52 22.21
CA PHE A 228 12.75 -9.78 23.11
C PHE A 228 13.66 -8.55 23.24
N PHE A 229 14.04 -7.93 22.13
CA PHE A 229 14.85 -6.71 22.13
C PHE A 229 14.15 -5.54 22.85
N MET A 230 12.87 -5.30 22.56
CA MET A 230 12.08 -4.27 23.23
C MET A 230 12.01 -4.49 24.74
N PHE A 231 11.88 -5.73 25.20
CA PHE A 231 11.94 -6.05 26.63
C PHE A 231 13.27 -5.62 27.27
N PHE A 232 14.42 -5.90 26.65
CA PHE A 232 15.71 -5.44 27.17
C PHE A 232 15.86 -3.93 27.13
N MET A 233 15.42 -3.27 26.05
CA MET A 233 15.47 -1.81 25.96
C MET A 233 14.65 -1.16 27.09
N THR A 234 13.43 -1.65 27.34
CA THR A 234 12.61 -1.17 28.46
C THR A 234 13.24 -1.50 29.81
N PHE A 235 13.77 -2.71 30.00
CA PHE A 235 14.44 -3.09 31.26
C PHE A 235 15.65 -2.20 31.55
N TYR A 236 16.53 -1.98 30.58
CA TYR A 236 17.69 -1.11 30.75
C TYR A 236 17.31 0.36 30.87
N ALA A 237 16.23 0.82 30.24
CA ALA A 237 15.70 2.16 30.48
C ALA A 237 15.23 2.32 31.94
N ILE A 238 14.47 1.36 32.50
CA ILE A 238 14.06 1.37 33.91
C ILE A 238 15.28 1.36 34.84
N MET A 239 16.24 0.47 34.58
CA MET A 239 17.46 0.39 35.36
C MET A 239 18.27 1.69 35.27
N GLY A 240 18.37 2.30 34.08
CA GLY A 240 19.09 3.55 33.85
C GLY A 240 18.49 4.73 34.63
N VAL A 241 17.17 4.90 34.58
CA VAL A 241 16.46 5.94 35.34
C VAL A 241 16.63 5.74 36.85
N GLN A 242 16.58 4.50 37.35
CA GLN A 242 16.75 4.19 38.77
C GLN A 242 18.19 4.32 39.27
N LEU A 243 19.19 4.03 38.43
CA LEU A 243 20.60 4.04 38.81
C LEU A 243 21.23 5.43 38.69
N PHE A 244 20.96 6.14 37.59
CA PHE A 244 21.64 7.39 37.28
C PHE A 244 20.79 8.63 37.59
N GLY A 245 19.48 8.56 37.39
CA GLY A 245 18.57 9.70 37.57
C GLY A 245 18.98 10.93 36.74
N ARG A 246 18.63 12.12 37.23
CA ARG A 246 18.99 13.41 36.59
C ARG A 246 20.43 13.80 36.89
N MET A 247 21.20 14.11 35.85
CA MET A 247 22.61 14.52 35.94
C MET A 247 22.76 16.01 35.63
N ASP A 248 22.20 16.85 36.49
CA ASP A 248 22.10 18.31 36.29
C ASP A 248 23.30 19.09 36.88
N TYR A 249 24.31 18.40 37.43
CA TYR A 249 25.41 19.02 38.17
C TYR A 249 26.64 19.21 37.29
N HIS A 250 27.12 20.45 37.17
CA HIS A 250 28.28 20.81 36.35
C HIS A 250 29.30 21.66 37.10
N CYS A 251 30.57 21.56 36.70
CA CYS A 251 31.62 22.44 37.18
C CYS A 251 31.54 23.81 36.52
N VAL A 252 31.36 24.85 37.33
CA VAL A 252 31.31 26.25 36.89
C VAL A 252 32.25 27.12 37.69
N LEU A 253 32.53 28.32 37.18
CA LEU A 253 33.32 29.32 37.91
C LEU A 253 32.61 29.75 39.21
N PRO A 254 33.37 30.09 40.27
CA PRO A 254 32.78 30.58 41.51
C PRO A 254 32.10 31.94 41.28
N GLY A 255 30.85 32.08 41.75
CA GLY A 255 30.08 33.32 41.64
C GLY A 255 29.19 33.43 40.40
N THR A 256 29.06 32.38 39.58
CA THR A 256 28.12 32.35 38.46
C THR A 256 26.67 32.33 38.93
N ASN A 257 25.80 33.08 38.25
CA ASN A 257 24.36 33.10 38.54
C ASN A 257 23.64 31.96 37.80
N ILE A 258 22.98 31.07 38.55
CA ILE A 258 22.30 29.86 38.06
C ILE A 258 21.27 30.15 36.97
N SER A 259 20.58 31.30 37.02
CA SER A 259 19.53 31.64 36.05
C SER A 259 20.05 32.24 34.74
N ASN A 260 21.34 32.53 34.64
CA ASN A 260 21.94 33.16 33.45
C ASN A 260 23.37 32.65 33.25
N VAL A 261 23.51 31.35 33.04
CA VAL A 261 24.80 30.69 32.81
C VAL A 261 25.19 30.82 31.34
N THR A 262 26.43 31.21 31.08
CA THR A 262 26.99 31.29 29.74
C THR A 262 28.00 30.17 29.50
N ILE A 263 28.31 29.86 28.23
CA ILE A 263 29.32 28.86 27.87
C ILE A 263 30.71 29.18 28.47
N ALA A 264 31.01 30.47 28.71
CA ALA A 264 32.27 30.90 29.31
C ALA A 264 32.38 30.56 30.82
N ASP A 265 31.25 30.28 31.47
CA ASP A 265 31.21 29.94 32.89
C ASP A 265 31.43 28.44 33.14
N LEU A 266 31.32 27.60 32.11
CA LEU A 266 31.51 26.15 32.18
C LEU A 266 32.99 25.77 32.03
N ALA A 267 33.36 24.61 32.59
CA ALA A 267 34.66 23.99 32.32
C ALA A 267 34.83 23.63 30.82
N ILE A 268 36.07 23.53 30.36
CA ILE A 268 36.41 23.11 28.98
C ILE A 268 37.21 21.80 29.04
N PRO A 269 36.67 20.66 28.55
CA PRO A 269 35.28 20.45 28.13
C PRO A 269 34.32 20.52 29.31
N ASP A 270 33.03 20.65 29.02
CA ASP A 270 31.98 20.61 30.02
C ASP A 270 32.04 19.28 30.77
N THR A 271 32.05 19.36 32.11
CA THR A 271 32.19 18.19 32.97
C THR A 271 31.09 18.19 34.01
N MET A 272 30.41 17.05 34.10
CA MET A 272 29.45 16.77 35.14
C MET A 272 30.16 16.44 36.45
N CYS A 273 29.61 16.89 37.57
CA CYS A 273 30.24 16.80 38.88
C CYS A 273 29.31 16.22 39.95
N SER A 274 29.90 15.79 41.05
CA SER A 274 29.21 15.33 42.24
C SER A 274 29.57 16.24 43.41
N GLN A 275 28.66 16.39 44.35
CA GLN A 275 28.94 17.13 45.58
C GLN A 275 30.01 16.42 46.39
N LYS A 276 30.80 17.18 47.16
CA LYS A 276 31.92 16.64 47.95
C LYS A 276 31.45 15.51 48.86
N GLY A 277 32.08 14.34 48.73
CA GLY A 277 31.74 13.15 49.50
C GLY A 277 30.58 12.29 48.96
N ALA A 278 29.98 12.63 47.82
CA ALA A 278 28.92 11.83 47.18
C ALA A 278 29.44 10.79 46.16
N GLY A 279 30.76 10.63 46.04
CA GLY A 279 31.40 9.50 45.35
C GLY A 279 31.52 9.63 43.82
N GLY A 280 31.26 10.81 43.24
CA GLY A 280 31.52 11.11 41.83
C GLY A 280 32.71 12.03 41.61
N TYR A 281 32.84 12.58 40.39
CA TYR A 281 33.89 13.54 40.06
C TYR A 281 33.72 14.84 40.85
N GLU A 282 34.74 15.22 41.62
CA GLU A 282 34.76 16.49 42.35
C GLU A 282 35.48 17.55 41.50
N CYS A 283 34.86 18.73 41.36
CA CYS A 283 35.46 19.85 40.64
C CYS A 283 36.81 20.28 41.27
N PRO A 284 37.75 20.77 40.45
CA PRO A 284 39.02 21.32 40.95
C PRO A 284 38.78 22.54 41.85
N THR A 285 39.78 22.90 42.67
CA THR A 285 39.65 23.93 43.73
C THR A 285 39.29 25.33 43.23
N ASN A 286 39.44 25.61 41.94
CA ASN A 286 39.10 26.88 41.30
C ASN A 286 37.69 26.92 40.70
N MET A 287 36.89 25.86 40.88
CA MET A 287 35.53 25.72 40.35
C MET A 287 34.58 25.21 41.44
N GLU A 288 33.29 25.46 41.25
CA GLU A 288 32.22 25.00 42.14
C GLU A 288 31.26 24.08 41.38
N CYS A 289 30.76 23.06 42.07
CA CYS A 289 29.78 22.12 41.51
C CYS A 289 28.37 22.66 41.75
N LEU A 290 27.72 23.17 40.71
CA LEU A 290 26.38 23.74 40.79
C LEU A 290 25.38 22.94 39.95
N LYS A 291 24.13 22.91 40.43
CA LYS A 291 23.01 22.34 39.69
C LYS A 291 22.51 23.36 38.68
N LEU A 292 22.56 23.02 37.39
CA LEU A 292 22.04 23.82 36.29
C LEU A 292 20.68 23.27 35.85
N ASP A 293 19.70 24.15 35.65
CA ASP A 293 18.40 23.79 35.06
C ASP A 293 18.38 24.30 33.61
N MET A 294 19.11 23.60 32.75
CA MET A 294 19.22 23.94 31.33
C MET A 294 18.24 23.09 30.53
N SER A 295 17.63 23.67 29.50
CA SER A 295 16.84 22.87 28.55
C SER A 295 17.78 21.95 27.74
N ALA A 296 17.34 20.75 27.38
CA ALA A 296 18.12 19.82 26.54
C ALA A 296 18.66 20.43 25.23
N HIS A 297 17.96 21.44 24.67
CA HIS A 297 18.43 22.19 23.51
C HIS A 297 19.68 23.04 23.81
N ALA A 298 19.80 23.59 25.02
CA ALA A 298 20.94 24.38 25.46
C ALA A 298 22.17 23.51 25.78
N GLU A 299 21.94 22.31 26.29
CA GLU A 299 22.99 21.32 26.55
C GLU A 299 23.50 20.65 25.26
N GLY A 300 22.71 20.73 24.17
CA GLY A 300 23.07 20.11 22.89
C GLY A 300 23.03 18.58 22.92
N PHE A 301 22.51 17.98 24.00
CA PHE A 301 22.43 16.55 24.20
C PHE A 301 21.06 16.16 24.78
N TYR A 302 20.42 15.16 24.18
CA TYR A 302 19.08 14.68 24.57
C TYR A 302 19.11 13.30 25.27
N GLY A 303 20.30 12.73 25.52
CA GLY A 303 20.46 11.36 26.02
C GLY A 303 20.55 11.24 27.54
N MET A 304 19.74 11.98 28.30
CA MET A 304 19.71 11.90 29.75
C MET A 304 18.78 10.77 30.25
N PHE A 305 18.91 10.40 31.52
CA PHE A 305 18.07 9.39 32.19
C PHE A 305 16.96 10.05 33.01
N ASN A 306 16.38 11.12 32.49
CA ASN A 306 15.44 11.96 33.22
C ASN A 306 14.05 11.31 33.30
N ASP A 307 13.59 10.78 32.16
CA ASP A 307 12.24 10.27 31.99
C ASP A 307 12.24 9.06 31.05
N PHE A 308 11.25 8.18 31.21
CA PHE A 308 11.10 6.97 30.38
C PHE A 308 10.97 7.24 28.87
N GLY A 309 10.50 8.42 28.50
CA GLY A 309 10.20 8.80 27.12
C GLY A 309 11.41 9.29 26.31
N GLU A 310 12.53 9.64 26.94
CA GLU A 310 13.73 10.12 26.25
C GLU A 310 14.50 8.99 25.53
N PHE A 311 14.07 7.73 25.70
CA PHE A 311 14.63 6.54 25.04
C PHE A 311 13.87 6.08 23.78
N SER A 312 12.88 6.85 23.29
CA SER A 312 12.13 6.53 22.05
C SER A 312 12.57 7.35 20.86
#